data_AF-A0A3E0MPG5-F1
#
_entry.id   AF-A0A3E0MPG5-F1
#
_cell.length_a   1.000
_cell.length_b   1.000
_cell.length_c   1.000
_cell.angle_alpha   90.00
_cell.angle_beta   90.00
_cell.angle_gamma   90.00
#
_symmetry.space_group_name_H-M   'P 1'
#
loop_
_entity.id
_entity.type
_entity.pdbx_description
1 polymer ?
#
loop_
_entity_poly.entity_id
_entity_poly.type
_entity_poly.pdbx_seq_one_letter_code
_entity_poly.pdbx_strand_id
1 'polypeptide(L)'
;QHPMRDAVIGSQPQTREGVEAKLSAEHNHALQYEKHMTHHMPRGIDLSWVVEAKHVFLIRSPARVIASYRQKMPSVSEDDIGIVRQRELYDEVSEILGERPPVLDSADVLANPEGVLRTLCEVMEVPWIDGAMTQWQAGTRSSDGVWASHWYGVVEASTGFASPQTELPVLDPVDEALASRMQVHYEAMAEFKLT
;
A
#
# COMPACT_ATOMS: atom_id res chain seq x y z
N GLN A 1 14.10 10.74 12.25
CA GLN A 1 14.56 9.33 12.17
C GLN A 1 13.33 8.43 12.18
N HIS A 2 13.28 7.38 11.36
CA HIS A 2 12.12 6.49 11.30
C HIS A 2 11.88 5.79 12.66
N PRO A 3 10.63 5.71 13.16
CA PRO A 3 10.31 4.97 14.38
C PRO A 3 10.80 3.51 14.31
N MET A 4 11.34 2.99 15.40
CA MET A 4 11.78 1.59 15.52
C MET A 4 12.86 1.14 14.53
N ARG A 5 13.60 2.08 13.90
CA ARG A 5 14.58 1.79 12.85
C ARG A 5 15.46 0.57 13.13
N ASP A 6 16.12 0.55 14.28
CA ASP A 6 17.13 -0.49 14.57
C ASP A 6 16.49 -1.86 14.81
N ALA A 7 15.31 -1.90 15.43
CA ALA A 7 14.54 -3.14 15.59
C ALA A 7 14.05 -3.67 14.24
N VAL A 8 13.58 -2.79 13.36
CA VAL A 8 13.14 -3.17 12.00
C VAL A 8 14.30 -3.77 11.21
N ILE A 9 15.44 -3.06 11.14
CA ILE A 9 16.65 -3.52 10.42
C ILE A 9 17.21 -4.80 11.02
N GLY A 10 17.15 -4.98 12.34
CA GLY A 10 17.60 -6.20 13.01
C GLY A 10 16.68 -7.41 12.80
N SER A 11 15.43 -7.20 12.37
CA SER A 11 14.42 -8.26 12.23
C SER A 11 14.31 -8.85 10.81
N GLN A 12 15.03 -8.32 9.82
CA GLN A 12 14.88 -8.67 8.41
C GLN A 12 16.25 -8.89 7.73
N PRO A 13 16.30 -9.57 6.57
CA PRO A 13 17.50 -9.58 5.74
C PRO A 13 17.97 -8.16 5.41
N GLN A 14 19.28 -7.95 5.43
CA GLN A 14 19.91 -6.65 5.17
C GLN A 14 20.54 -6.55 3.78
N THR A 15 20.43 -7.62 2.98
CA THR A 15 20.87 -7.67 1.59
C THR A 15 19.67 -7.89 0.69
N ARG A 16 19.77 -7.40 -0.55
CA ARG A 16 18.73 -7.56 -1.55
C ARG A 16 18.46 -9.03 -1.84
N GLU A 17 19.53 -9.80 -2.05
CA GLU A 17 19.48 -11.23 -2.34
C GLU A 17 18.81 -12.00 -1.20
N GLY A 18 19.03 -11.57 0.05
CA GLY A 18 18.39 -12.17 1.21
C GLY A 18 16.89 -11.86 1.31
N VAL A 19 16.47 -10.67 0.85
CA VAL A 19 15.05 -10.34 0.72
C VAL A 19 14.42 -11.16 -0.39
N GLU A 20 15.02 -11.18 -1.58
CA GLU A 20 14.53 -11.93 -2.74
C GLU A 20 14.41 -13.43 -2.43
N ALA A 21 15.45 -14.05 -1.84
CA ALA A 21 15.40 -15.45 -1.45
C ALA A 21 14.29 -15.76 -0.43
N LYS A 22 13.91 -14.79 0.40
CA LYS A 22 12.82 -14.95 1.36
C LYS A 22 11.45 -14.81 0.70
N LEU A 23 11.30 -13.90 -0.26
CA LEU A 23 10.05 -13.69 -1.00
C LEU A 23 9.78 -14.85 -1.97
N SER A 24 10.80 -15.35 -2.66
CA SER A 24 10.66 -16.47 -3.60
C SER A 24 10.71 -17.86 -2.95
N ALA A 25 10.70 -17.95 -1.61
CA ALA A 25 10.79 -19.22 -0.92
C ALA A 25 9.50 -20.05 -1.09
N GLU A 26 9.63 -21.36 -1.24
CA GLU A 26 8.47 -22.25 -1.33
C GLU A 26 7.61 -22.16 -0.06
N HIS A 27 6.30 -22.02 -0.27
CA HIS A 27 5.31 -21.93 0.80
C HIS A 27 4.20 -22.96 0.58
N ASN A 28 3.66 -23.51 1.67
CA ASN A 28 2.55 -24.48 1.64
C ASN A 28 1.18 -23.80 1.45
N HIS A 29 1.13 -22.70 0.71
CA HIS A 29 -0.07 -21.91 0.46
C HIS A 29 -0.30 -21.78 -1.04
N ALA A 30 -1.56 -21.82 -1.47
CA ALA A 30 -1.92 -21.68 -2.88
C ALA A 30 -1.67 -20.27 -3.42
N LEU A 31 -1.63 -19.26 -2.53
CA LEU A 31 -1.38 -17.86 -2.86
C LEU A 31 -0.42 -17.27 -1.84
N GLN A 32 0.52 -16.47 -2.33
CA GLN A 32 1.39 -15.61 -1.54
C GLN A 32 1.01 -14.16 -1.84
N TYR A 33 0.80 -13.38 -0.77
CA TYR A 33 0.47 -11.96 -0.87
C TYR A 33 1.62 -11.14 -0.31
N GLU A 34 2.14 -10.22 -1.13
CA GLU A 34 3.24 -9.35 -0.77
C GLU A 34 2.79 -7.90 -0.81
N LYS A 35 2.86 -7.23 0.34
CA LYS A 35 2.57 -5.80 0.43
C LYS A 35 3.87 -5.02 0.48
N HIS A 36 4.11 -4.20 -0.53
CA HIS A 36 5.25 -3.29 -0.56
C HIS A 36 4.84 -1.83 -0.34
N MET A 37 5.76 -1.07 0.24
CA MET A 37 5.75 0.39 0.16
C MET A 37 6.72 0.81 -0.93
N THR A 38 6.54 2.00 -1.48
CA THR A 38 7.43 2.54 -2.52
C THR A 38 8.88 2.63 -2.05
N HIS A 39 9.11 2.82 -0.74
CA HIS A 39 10.44 2.81 -0.13
C HIS A 39 11.18 1.46 -0.23
N HIS A 40 10.47 0.35 -0.49
CA HIS A 40 11.09 -0.96 -0.70
C HIS A 40 11.72 -1.08 -2.09
N MET A 41 11.32 -0.22 -3.04
CA MET A 41 11.74 -0.23 -4.44
C MET A 41 12.30 1.14 -4.84
N PRO A 42 13.51 1.48 -4.37
CA PRO A 42 14.16 2.73 -4.73
C PRO A 42 14.40 2.82 -6.25
N ARG A 43 14.56 4.05 -6.75
CA ARG A 43 14.84 4.31 -8.18
C ARG A 43 16.10 3.55 -8.62
N GLY A 44 16.01 2.90 -9.78
CA GLY A 44 17.10 2.10 -10.35
C GLY A 44 17.23 0.69 -9.77
N ILE A 45 16.30 0.25 -8.92
CA ILE A 45 16.20 -1.17 -8.54
C ILE A 45 15.86 -2.01 -9.78
N ASP A 46 16.30 -3.26 -9.80
CA ASP A 46 15.90 -4.19 -10.86
C ASP A 46 14.47 -4.68 -10.59
N LEU A 47 13.59 -4.46 -11.58
CA LEU A 47 12.18 -4.83 -11.58
C LEU A 47 11.88 -5.99 -12.52
N SER A 48 12.89 -6.71 -13.03
CA SER A 48 12.70 -7.84 -13.93
C SER A 48 11.76 -8.92 -13.38
N TRP A 49 11.74 -9.11 -12.06
CA TRP A 49 10.90 -10.08 -11.34
C TRP A 49 9.41 -9.79 -11.41
N VAL A 50 8.98 -8.58 -11.80
CA VAL A 50 7.55 -8.22 -11.79
C VAL A 50 6.73 -9.09 -12.75
N VAL A 51 7.35 -9.70 -13.76
CA VAL A 51 6.66 -10.63 -14.68
C VAL A 51 6.24 -11.94 -14.00
N GLU A 52 6.78 -12.25 -12.82
CA GLU A 52 6.52 -13.50 -12.09
C GLU A 52 5.32 -13.41 -11.14
N ALA A 53 4.73 -12.21 -10.99
CA ALA A 53 3.64 -11.96 -10.06
C ALA A 53 2.51 -11.13 -10.71
N LYS A 54 1.32 -11.21 -10.13
CA LYS A 54 0.22 -10.28 -10.44
C LYS A 54 0.32 -9.07 -9.52
N HIS A 55 0.10 -7.87 -10.07
CA HIS A 55 0.27 -6.62 -9.34
C HIS A 55 -1.05 -5.88 -9.18
N VAL A 56 -1.19 -5.17 -8.06
CA VAL A 56 -2.28 -4.22 -7.83
C VAL A 56 -1.71 -3.00 -7.12
N PHE A 57 -2.12 -1.81 -7.55
CA PHE A 57 -1.68 -0.55 -6.95
C PHE A 57 -2.80 0.06 -6.11
N LEU A 58 -2.58 0.20 -4.80
CA LEU A 58 -3.49 0.91 -3.90
C LEU A 58 -3.09 2.39 -3.80
N ILE A 59 -3.94 3.29 -4.26
CA ILE A 59 -3.76 4.73 -4.16
C ILE A 59 -4.65 5.33 -3.05
N ARG A 60 -4.25 6.50 -2.58
CA ARG A 60 -4.99 7.28 -1.58
C ARG A 60 -4.77 8.76 -1.83
N SER A 61 -5.83 9.55 -1.61
CA SER A 61 -5.76 11.02 -1.71
C SER A 61 -4.53 11.58 -0.97
N PRO A 62 -3.72 12.44 -1.62
CA PRO A 62 -2.53 13.02 -1.01
C PRO A 62 -2.82 13.72 0.32
N ALA A 63 -3.92 14.47 0.40
CA ALA A 63 -4.30 15.18 1.62
C ALA A 63 -4.55 14.22 2.79
N ARG A 64 -5.20 13.07 2.53
CA ARG A 64 -5.45 12.04 3.55
C ARG A 64 -4.16 11.31 3.97
N VAL A 65 -3.24 11.07 3.03
CA VAL A 65 -1.93 10.49 3.34
C VAL A 65 -1.16 11.43 4.27
N ILE A 66 -1.04 12.70 3.90
CA ILE A 66 -0.32 13.72 4.69
C ILE A 66 -0.92 13.86 6.08
N ALA A 67 -2.25 14.03 6.18
CA ALA A 67 -2.94 14.13 7.47
C ALA A 67 -2.66 12.92 8.39
N SER A 68 -2.62 11.70 7.82
CA SER A 68 -2.29 10.49 8.57
C SER A 68 -0.84 10.47 9.04
N TYR A 69 0.12 10.89 8.20
CA TYR A 69 1.54 10.99 8.58
C TYR A 69 1.74 12.01 9.70
N ARG A 70 1.06 13.17 9.63
CA ARG A 70 1.15 14.24 10.63
C ARG A 70 0.71 13.82 12.04
N GLN A 71 -0.08 12.76 12.18
CA GLN A 71 -0.43 12.20 13.49
C GLN A 71 0.73 11.49 14.19
N LYS A 72 1.74 11.04 13.41
CA LYS A 72 2.86 10.24 13.89
C LYS A 72 4.21 10.93 13.72
N MET A 73 4.28 11.90 12.80
CA MET A 73 5.51 12.58 12.41
C MET A 73 5.31 14.12 12.50
N PRO A 74 6.32 14.87 12.97
CA PRO A 74 6.23 16.32 13.11
C PRO A 74 6.26 17.07 11.78
N SER A 75 6.62 16.40 10.69
CA SER A 75 6.71 16.92 9.32
C SER A 75 6.74 15.75 8.34
N VAL A 76 6.37 16.01 7.09
CA VAL A 76 6.43 15.02 6.02
C VAL A 76 6.94 15.65 4.73
N SER A 77 7.77 14.91 4.00
CA SER A 77 8.27 15.28 2.69
C SER A 77 7.56 14.50 1.57
N GLU A 78 7.82 14.90 0.33
CA GLU A 78 7.38 14.17 -0.87
C GLU A 78 7.91 12.73 -0.90
N ASP A 79 9.18 12.52 -0.54
CA ASP A 79 9.78 11.19 -0.49
C ASP A 79 9.19 10.34 0.65
N ASP A 80 8.80 10.96 1.78
CA ASP A 80 8.19 10.22 2.90
C ASP A 80 6.82 9.63 2.55
N ILE A 81 5.99 10.36 1.79
CA ILE A 81 4.69 9.88 1.32
C ILE A 81 4.77 9.03 0.05
N GLY A 82 5.84 9.20 -0.74
CA GLY A 82 6.20 8.31 -1.84
C GLY A 82 5.24 8.28 -3.03
N ILE A 83 4.33 9.26 -3.17
CA ILE A 83 3.30 9.29 -4.23
C ILE A 83 3.94 9.40 -5.62
N VAL A 84 4.97 10.24 -5.77
CA VAL A 84 5.73 10.35 -7.03
C VAL A 84 6.37 9.02 -7.38
N ARG A 85 7.03 8.36 -6.42
CA ARG A 85 7.64 7.05 -6.65
C ARG A 85 6.60 5.98 -6.96
N GLN A 86 5.41 6.05 -6.37
CA GLN A 86 4.32 5.12 -6.68
C GLN A 86 3.90 5.23 -8.15
N ARG A 87 3.79 6.47 -8.65
CA ARG A 87 3.49 6.73 -10.05
C ARG A 87 4.59 6.21 -10.98
N GLU A 88 5.86 6.48 -10.67
CA GLU A 88 6.99 5.97 -11.45
C GLU A 88 7.00 4.43 -11.49
N LEU A 89 6.79 3.77 -10.35
CA LEU A 89 6.70 2.31 -10.28
C LEU A 89 5.53 1.79 -11.11
N TYR A 90 4.38 2.47 -11.11
CA TYR A 90 3.24 2.09 -11.93
C TYR A 90 3.57 2.14 -13.42
N ASP A 91 4.25 3.21 -13.87
CA ASP A 91 4.66 3.36 -15.26
C ASP A 91 5.74 2.33 -15.65
N GLU A 92 6.78 2.14 -14.82
CA GLU A 92 7.84 1.14 -15.02
C GLU A 92 7.29 -0.30 -15.09
N VAL A 93 6.43 -0.67 -14.15
CA VAL A 93 5.80 -2.01 -14.12
C VAL A 93 4.88 -2.19 -15.34
N SER A 94 4.11 -1.16 -15.70
CA SER A 94 3.23 -1.25 -16.88
C SER A 94 4.01 -1.43 -18.18
N GLU A 95 5.17 -0.77 -18.31
CA GLU A 95 6.05 -0.91 -19.47
C GLU A 95 6.63 -2.34 -19.56
N ILE A 96 7.07 -2.90 -18.44
CA ILE A 96 7.63 -4.26 -18.39
C ILE A 96 6.58 -5.32 -18.72
N LEU A 97 5.37 -5.18 -18.17
CA LEU A 97 4.28 -6.15 -18.38
C LEU A 97 3.63 -5.99 -19.77
N GLY A 98 3.74 -4.82 -20.39
CA GLY A 98 3.02 -4.48 -21.62
C GLY A 98 1.52 -4.24 -21.40
N GLU A 99 1.07 -4.25 -20.15
CA GLU A 99 -0.30 -3.96 -19.73
C GLU A 99 -0.31 -3.20 -18.41
N ARG A 100 -1.43 -2.55 -18.10
CA ARG A 100 -1.57 -1.76 -16.86
C ARG A 100 -2.12 -2.61 -15.73
N PRO A 101 -1.42 -2.71 -14.58
CA PRO A 101 -1.98 -3.34 -13.38
C PRO A 101 -3.26 -2.63 -12.91
N PRO A 102 -4.20 -3.35 -12.29
CA PRO A 102 -5.37 -2.74 -11.66
C PRO A 102 -4.97 -1.73 -10.56
N VAL A 103 -5.72 -0.64 -10.48
CA VAL A 103 -5.58 0.38 -9.44
C VAL A 103 -6.80 0.34 -8.53
N LEU A 104 -6.58 0.41 -7.22
CA LEU A 104 -7.63 0.56 -6.21
C LEU A 104 -7.51 1.93 -5.56
N ASP A 105 -8.62 2.64 -5.42
CA ASP A 105 -8.66 3.81 -4.54
C ASP A 105 -9.15 3.39 -3.16
N SER A 106 -8.36 3.71 -2.13
CA SER A 106 -8.76 3.51 -0.73
C SER A 106 -10.11 4.13 -0.37
N ALA A 107 -10.51 5.25 -0.99
CA ALA A 107 -11.81 5.87 -0.74
C ALA A 107 -12.96 5.02 -1.30
N ASP A 108 -12.78 4.45 -2.49
CA ASP A 108 -13.76 3.56 -3.12
C ASP A 108 -13.86 2.23 -2.35
N VAL A 109 -12.71 1.69 -1.91
CA VAL A 109 -12.67 0.51 -1.03
C VAL A 109 -13.44 0.77 0.26
N LEU A 110 -13.30 1.93 0.90
CA LEU A 110 -14.07 2.22 2.12
C LEU A 110 -15.57 2.42 1.82
N ALA A 111 -15.90 3.04 0.69
CA ALA A 111 -17.29 3.29 0.27
C ALA A 111 -18.06 2.01 -0.04
N ASN A 112 -17.41 1.03 -0.66
CA ASN A 112 -18.01 -0.26 -0.98
C ASN A 112 -16.97 -1.40 -0.94
N PRO A 113 -16.57 -1.85 0.28
CA PRO A 113 -15.47 -2.81 0.40
C PRO A 113 -15.76 -4.12 -0.33
N GLU A 114 -16.99 -4.63 -0.22
CA GLU A 114 -17.36 -5.88 -0.86
C GLU A 114 -17.34 -5.77 -2.39
N GLY A 115 -17.96 -4.73 -2.97
CA GLY A 115 -18.02 -4.58 -4.42
C GLY A 115 -16.63 -4.40 -5.06
N VAL A 116 -15.80 -3.55 -4.45
CA VAL A 116 -14.45 -3.28 -4.98
C VAL A 116 -13.56 -4.52 -4.83
N LEU A 117 -13.60 -5.22 -3.69
CA LEU A 117 -12.79 -6.43 -3.50
C LEU A 117 -13.28 -7.61 -4.33
N ARG A 118 -14.59 -7.73 -4.63
CA ARG A 118 -15.10 -8.74 -5.58
C ARG A 118 -14.54 -8.51 -6.97
N THR A 119 -14.58 -7.26 -7.46
CA THR A 119 -14.01 -6.88 -8.75
C THR A 119 -12.50 -7.16 -8.80
N LEU A 120 -11.78 -6.85 -7.72
CA LEU A 120 -10.36 -7.20 -7.61
C LEU A 120 -10.14 -8.72 -7.67
N CYS A 121 -10.91 -9.50 -6.92
CA CYS A 121 -10.81 -10.96 -6.91
C CYS A 121 -11.01 -11.54 -8.32
N GLU A 122 -11.98 -11.02 -9.08
CA GLU A 122 -12.21 -11.42 -10.48
C GLU A 122 -11.00 -11.11 -11.37
N VAL A 123 -10.49 -9.87 -11.34
CA VAL A 123 -9.32 -9.45 -12.14
C VAL A 123 -8.06 -10.23 -11.78
N MET A 124 -7.87 -10.51 -10.49
CA MET A 124 -6.68 -11.21 -9.98
C MET A 124 -6.81 -12.73 -10.06
N GLU A 125 -7.99 -13.25 -10.45
CA GLU A 125 -8.35 -14.68 -10.43
C GLU A 125 -8.19 -15.32 -9.04
N VAL A 126 -8.51 -14.56 -7.99
CA VAL A 126 -8.53 -15.03 -6.61
C VAL A 126 -9.96 -15.41 -6.24
N PRO A 127 -10.23 -16.61 -5.71
CA PRO A 127 -11.57 -16.98 -5.29
C PRO A 127 -12.09 -16.06 -4.18
N TRP A 128 -13.31 -15.53 -4.37
CA TRP A 128 -14.00 -14.82 -3.30
C TRP A 128 -14.39 -15.77 -2.17
N ILE A 129 -14.14 -15.37 -0.93
CA ILE A 129 -14.53 -16.12 0.27
C ILE A 129 -15.45 -15.23 1.11
N ASP A 130 -16.75 -15.57 1.15
CA ASP A 130 -17.74 -14.80 1.90
C ASP A 130 -17.38 -14.71 3.39
N GLY A 131 -17.49 -13.49 3.94
CA GLY A 131 -17.14 -13.18 5.33
C GLY A 131 -15.64 -13.05 5.61
N ALA A 132 -14.75 -13.68 4.84
CA ALA A 132 -13.30 -13.62 5.08
C ALA A 132 -12.61 -12.41 4.45
N MET A 133 -13.19 -11.84 3.38
CA MET A 133 -12.57 -10.72 2.65
C MET A 133 -12.87 -9.35 3.27
N THR A 134 -13.95 -9.23 4.06
CA THR A 134 -14.40 -7.95 4.63
C THR A 134 -14.47 -7.94 6.16
N GLN A 135 -14.26 -9.09 6.80
CA GLN A 135 -14.26 -9.22 8.25
C GLN A 135 -13.04 -10.00 8.71
N TRP A 136 -12.51 -9.64 9.88
CA TRP A 136 -11.37 -10.31 10.50
C TRP A 136 -11.46 -10.26 12.02
N GLN A 137 -10.66 -11.09 12.69
CA GLN A 137 -10.50 -11.02 14.13
C GLN A 137 -9.63 -9.83 14.52
N ALA A 138 -10.04 -9.13 15.57
CA ALA A 138 -9.20 -8.14 16.21
C ALA A 138 -7.99 -8.82 16.88
N GLY A 139 -6.88 -8.11 16.94
CA GLY A 139 -5.62 -8.56 17.52
C GLY A 139 -4.43 -8.43 16.56
N THR A 140 -3.26 -8.78 17.08
CA THR A 140 -2.00 -8.77 16.33
C THR A 140 -1.93 -9.98 15.40
N ARG A 141 -1.20 -9.85 14.29
CA ARG A 141 -0.85 -10.98 13.43
C ARG A 141 0.64 -11.24 13.52
N SER A 142 1.03 -12.51 13.47
CA SER A 142 2.45 -12.91 13.44
C SER A 142 3.18 -12.33 12.22
N SER A 143 2.45 -12.07 11.13
CA SER A 143 2.95 -11.44 9.91
C SER A 143 3.22 -9.94 10.04
N ASP A 144 2.67 -9.26 11.04
CA ASP A 144 2.78 -7.81 11.13
C ASP A 144 4.19 -7.35 11.51
N GLY A 145 5.01 -8.19 12.12
CA GLY A 145 6.41 -7.89 12.44
C GLY A 145 6.58 -6.80 13.51
N VAL A 146 7.84 -6.44 13.80
CA VAL A 146 8.18 -5.60 14.98
C VAL A 146 7.61 -4.18 14.91
N TRP A 147 7.46 -3.61 13.71
CA TRP A 147 6.92 -2.26 13.50
C TRP A 147 5.44 -2.09 13.85
N ALA A 148 4.67 -3.19 13.93
CA ALA A 148 3.22 -3.17 14.17
C ALA A 148 2.85 -2.39 15.44
N SER A 149 3.64 -2.57 16.51
CA SER A 149 3.43 -1.92 17.81
C SER A 149 3.39 -0.39 17.77
N HIS A 150 3.99 0.24 16.74
CA HIS A 150 3.94 1.69 16.56
C HIS A 150 2.85 2.14 15.59
N TRP A 151 2.58 1.34 14.56
CA TRP A 151 1.77 1.77 13.40
C TRP A 151 0.36 1.18 13.35
N TYR A 152 0.13 -0.01 13.92
CA TYR A 152 -1.05 -0.84 13.63
C TYR A 152 -2.10 -0.87 14.73
N GLY A 153 -1.99 -0.04 15.78
CA GLY A 153 -2.98 -0.04 16.88
C GLY A 153 -4.44 0.14 16.43
N VAL A 154 -4.71 0.88 15.36
CA VAL A 154 -6.07 1.01 14.79
C VAL A 154 -6.51 -0.28 14.09
N VAL A 155 -5.61 -0.93 13.36
CA VAL A 155 -5.90 -2.19 12.64
C VAL A 155 -6.09 -3.34 13.63
N GLU A 156 -5.25 -3.42 14.66
CA GLU A 156 -5.36 -4.43 15.73
C GLU A 156 -6.71 -4.35 16.46
N ALA A 157 -7.28 -3.15 16.61
CA ALA A 157 -8.58 -2.97 17.24
C ALA A 157 -9.78 -3.19 16.30
N SER A 158 -9.53 -3.37 14.99
CA SER A 158 -10.58 -3.46 13.97
C SER A 158 -11.00 -4.90 13.70
N THR A 159 -12.23 -5.07 13.22
CA THR A 159 -12.79 -6.35 12.76
C THR A 159 -13.32 -6.30 11.33
N GLY A 160 -13.10 -5.18 10.64
CA GLY A 160 -13.61 -4.89 9.31
C GLY A 160 -13.21 -3.49 8.86
N PHE A 161 -13.66 -3.10 7.66
CA PHE A 161 -13.39 -1.77 7.11
C PHE A 161 -14.07 -0.67 7.93
N ALA A 162 -13.35 0.44 8.12
CA ALA A 162 -13.93 1.63 8.75
C ALA A 162 -14.96 2.29 7.83
N SER A 163 -15.88 3.06 8.41
CA SER A 163 -16.82 3.86 7.63
C SER A 163 -16.06 4.86 6.73
N PRO A 164 -16.59 5.16 5.53
CA PRO A 164 -16.01 6.18 4.66
C PRO A 164 -15.88 7.51 5.38
N GLN A 165 -14.70 8.11 5.29
CA GLN A 165 -14.52 9.49 5.72
C GLN A 165 -14.95 10.41 4.58
N THR A 166 -16.03 11.15 4.78
CA THR A 166 -16.54 12.12 3.79
C THR A 166 -15.83 13.47 3.90
N GLU A 167 -15.41 13.85 5.09
CA GLU A 167 -14.72 15.12 5.35
C GLU A 167 -13.27 15.04 4.85
N LEU A 168 -12.85 16.11 4.16
CA LEU A 168 -11.44 16.32 3.82
C LEU A 168 -10.68 16.77 5.08
N PRO A 169 -9.44 16.29 5.28
CA PRO A 169 -8.63 16.73 6.39
C PRO A 169 -8.27 18.21 6.24
N VAL A 170 -8.28 18.92 7.37
CA VAL A 170 -7.73 20.29 7.45
C VAL A 170 -6.21 20.17 7.58
N LEU A 171 -5.48 20.77 6.65
CA LEU A 171 -4.03 20.78 6.60
C LEU A 171 -3.50 22.19 6.88
N ASP A 172 -2.25 22.31 7.33
CA ASP A 172 -1.59 23.60 7.35
C ASP A 172 -1.17 24.02 5.91
N PRO A 173 -0.86 25.31 5.66
CA PRO A 173 -0.56 25.76 4.31
C PRO A 173 0.63 25.06 3.63
N VAL A 174 1.60 24.55 4.40
CA VAL A 174 2.77 23.83 3.87
C VAL A 174 2.34 22.45 3.38
N ASP A 175 1.54 21.76 4.19
CA ASP A 175 0.99 20.45 3.89
C ASP A 175 -0.06 20.50 2.76
N GLU A 176 -0.87 21.57 2.67
CA GLU A 176 -1.79 21.82 1.54
C GLU A 176 -1.03 22.01 0.22
N ALA A 177 0.06 22.77 0.25
CA ALA A 177 0.90 22.97 -0.93
C ALA A 177 1.57 21.66 -1.36
N LEU A 178 1.99 20.80 -0.42
CA LEU A 178 2.50 19.46 -0.73
C LEU A 178 1.40 18.58 -1.34
N ALA A 179 0.22 18.53 -0.74
CA ALA A 179 -0.92 17.76 -1.26
C ALA A 179 -1.25 18.16 -2.70
N SER A 180 -1.27 19.46 -2.97
CA SER A 180 -1.55 20.01 -4.31
C SER A 180 -0.52 19.58 -5.35
N ARG A 181 0.78 19.56 -5.01
CA ARG A 181 1.83 19.08 -5.92
C ARG A 181 1.70 17.58 -6.21
N MET A 182 1.23 16.80 -5.24
CA MET A 182 1.08 15.35 -5.37
C MET A 182 -0.19 14.94 -6.11
N GLN A 183 -1.18 15.84 -6.18
CA GLN A 183 -2.50 15.57 -6.74
C GLN A 183 -2.42 15.06 -8.18
N VAL A 184 -1.56 15.65 -9.01
CA VAL A 184 -1.37 15.24 -10.41
C VAL A 184 -0.92 13.78 -10.54
N HIS A 185 -0.07 13.29 -9.62
CA HIS A 185 0.41 11.91 -9.66
C HIS A 185 -0.66 10.92 -9.22
N TYR A 186 -1.46 11.28 -8.20
CA TYR A 186 -2.62 10.52 -7.77
C TYR A 186 -3.68 10.44 -8.87
N GLU A 187 -4.05 11.57 -9.47
CA GLU A 187 -5.09 11.64 -10.52
C GLU A 187 -4.71 10.80 -11.73
N ALA A 188 -3.44 10.89 -12.16
CA ALA A 188 -2.98 10.19 -13.33
C ALA A 188 -2.93 8.64 -13.14
N MET A 189 -2.97 8.13 -11.89
CA MET A 189 -3.21 6.71 -11.61
C MET A 189 -4.70 6.41 -11.39
N ALA A 190 -5.44 7.35 -10.78
CA ALA A 190 -6.86 7.20 -10.50
C ALA A 190 -7.72 7.06 -11.76
N GLU A 191 -7.25 7.52 -12.91
CA GLU A 191 -7.86 7.25 -14.23
C GLU A 191 -8.01 5.76 -14.55
N PHE A 192 -7.19 4.89 -13.94
CA PHE A 192 -7.17 3.44 -14.15
C PHE A 192 -7.78 2.65 -12.99
N LYS A 193 -8.47 3.31 -12.07
CA LYS A 193 -9.06 2.64 -10.91
C LYS A 193 -10.19 1.69 -11.32
N LEU A 194 -10.27 0.56 -10.61
CA LEU A 194 -11.42 -0.33 -10.71
C LEU A 194 -12.68 0.41 -10.23
N THR A 195 -13.79 0.20 -10.93
CA THR A 195 -15.10 0.79 -10.64
C THR A 195 -16.07 -0.24 -10.12
#